data_AF-A0AA39TA36-F1
#
_entry.id   AF-A0AA39TA36-F1
#
_cell.length_a   1.000
_cell.length_b   1.000
_cell.length_c   1.000
_cell.angle_alpha   90.00
_cell.angle_beta   90.00
_cell.angle_gamma   90.00
#
_symmetry.space_group_name_H-M   'P 1'
#
loop_
_entity.id
_entity.type
_entity.pdbx_description
1 polymer ?
#
loop_
_entity_poly.entity_id
_entity_poly.type
_entity_poly.pdbx_seq_one_letter_code
_entity_poly.pdbx_strand_id
1 'polypeptide(L)'
;MDWEFGVLVNEALHWKIRYINNNKEIHAILRFDTLNEKFDVILSPDNEHDYDLVVFKGHLCLVEYDKLGHIDMWTREVGKNQNWIKFMNLPPSETVSIYDRMAPICSMKEYEILVSVRNLFLSLKKRRKEEFLLYSTEAKTYKKIHIGNTMKHFIKWNW
;
A
#
# COMPACT_ATOMS: atom_id res chain seq x y z
N MET A 1 -7.47 16.27 -2.39
CA MET A 1 -6.06 16.63 -2.59
C MET A 1 -5.28 15.40 -2.16
N ASP A 2 -5.19 14.47 -3.10
CA ASP A 2 -4.78 13.10 -2.85
C ASP A 2 -3.26 13.04 -2.79
N TRP A 3 -2.78 12.39 -1.73
CA TRP A 3 -1.38 12.32 -1.39
C TRP A 3 -0.73 11.21 -2.21
N GLU A 4 -0.47 11.48 -3.49
CA GLU A 4 0.35 10.64 -4.37
C GLU A 4 1.83 10.75 -3.97
N PHE A 5 2.18 10.21 -2.80
CA PHE A 5 3.58 10.08 -2.43
C PHE A 5 4.20 8.93 -3.21
N GLY A 6 5.35 9.20 -3.84
CA GLY A 6 6.16 8.15 -4.44
C GLY A 6 6.73 7.22 -3.38
N VAL A 7 6.97 5.97 -3.75
CA VAL A 7 7.59 4.96 -2.90
C VAL A 7 9.02 4.67 -3.37
N LEU A 8 9.95 4.58 -2.41
CA LEU A 8 11.35 4.23 -2.68
C LEU A 8 11.56 2.74 -2.39
N VAL A 9 12.00 1.98 -3.39
CA VAL A 9 12.36 0.57 -3.25
C VAL A 9 13.43 0.21 -4.27
N ASN A 10 14.43 -0.56 -3.83
CA ASN A 10 15.58 -0.96 -4.67
C ASN A 10 16.23 0.22 -5.41
N GLU A 11 16.49 1.32 -4.67
CA GLU A 11 17.15 2.52 -5.20
C GLU A 11 16.42 3.13 -6.41
N ALA A 12 15.10 2.94 -6.45
CA ALA A 12 14.25 3.55 -7.45
C ALA A 12 13.01 4.14 -6.79
N LEU A 13 12.69 5.37 -7.18
CA LEU A 13 11.46 6.05 -6.80
C LEU A 13 10.37 5.65 -7.78
N HIS A 14 9.18 5.37 -7.25
CA HIS A 14 8.03 4.94 -8.02
C HIS A 14 6.84 5.81 -7.69
N TRP A 15 6.26 6.44 -8.72
CA TRP A 15 5.04 7.22 -8.59
C TRP A 15 3.95 6.61 -9.44
N LYS A 16 2.74 6.63 -8.92
CA LYS A 16 1.57 6.38 -9.74
C LYS A 16 1.39 7.57 -10.68
N ILE A 17 1.12 7.28 -11.94
CA ILE A 17 0.83 8.29 -12.95
C ILE A 17 -0.43 7.88 -13.72
N ARG A 18 -1.11 8.87 -14.28
CA ARG A 18 -2.15 8.69 -15.28
C ARG A 18 -1.79 9.50 -16.51
N TYR A 19 -1.91 8.92 -17.69
CA TYR A 19 -1.68 9.64 -18.95
C TYR A 19 -2.63 9.15 -20.03
N ILE A 20 -2.88 10.02 -21.02
CA ILE A 20 -3.77 9.71 -22.15
C ILE A 20 -2.93 9.20 -23.31
N ASN A 21 -3.30 8.04 -23.86
CA ASN A 21 -2.71 7.48 -25.07
C ASN A 21 -3.83 6.96 -25.98
N ASN A 22 -3.88 7.41 -27.24
CA ASN A 22 -4.93 7.04 -28.20
C ASN A 22 -6.36 7.20 -27.63
N ASN A 23 -6.62 8.32 -26.95
CA ASN A 23 -7.89 8.64 -26.27
C ASN A 23 -8.30 7.69 -25.13
N LYS A 24 -7.38 6.87 -24.62
CA LYS A 24 -7.59 6.04 -23.43
C LYS A 24 -6.73 6.55 -22.28
N GLU A 25 -7.32 6.64 -21.09
CA GLU A 25 -6.58 6.88 -19.85
C GLU A 25 -5.82 5.59 -19.49
N ILE A 26 -4.52 5.70 -19.27
CA ILE A 26 -3.65 4.59 -18.86
C ILE A 26 -3.15 4.88 -17.45
N HIS A 27 -3.37 3.92 -16.55
CA HIS A 27 -2.78 3.92 -15.21
C HIS A 27 -1.43 3.20 -15.25
N ALA A 28 -0.37 3.90 -14.89
CA ALA A 28 0.98 3.36 -14.92
C ALA A 28 1.80 3.82 -13.71
N ILE A 29 3.01 3.29 -13.61
CA ILE A 29 3.98 3.66 -12.58
C ILE A 29 5.19 4.28 -13.29
N LEU A 30 5.50 5.53 -12.96
CA LEU A 30 6.75 6.14 -13.32
C LEU A 30 7.83 5.65 -12.36
N ARG A 31 8.84 4.97 -12.88
CA ARG A 31 10.03 4.58 -12.14
C ARG A 31 11.16 5.54 -12.46
N PHE A 32 11.84 6.04 -11.44
CA PHE A 32 13.11 6.75 -11.56
C PHE A 32 14.21 5.97 -10.86
N ASP A 33 15.13 5.44 -11.64
CA ASP A 33 16.35 4.78 -11.18
C ASP A 33 17.32 5.82 -10.63
N THR A 34 17.53 5.86 -9.32
CA THR A 34 18.37 6.91 -8.72
C THR A 34 19.86 6.68 -8.95
N LEU A 35 20.27 5.45 -9.30
CA LEU A 35 21.67 5.15 -9.60
C LEU A 35 22.07 5.54 -11.03
N ASN A 36 21.20 5.23 -11.98
CA ASN A 36 21.46 5.45 -13.40
C ASN A 36 20.83 6.73 -13.94
N GLU A 37 20.07 7.44 -13.10
CA GLU A 37 19.31 8.65 -13.43
C GLU A 37 18.38 8.46 -14.64
N LYS A 38 17.74 7.28 -14.72
CA LYS A 38 16.87 6.90 -15.84
C LYS A 38 15.43 6.75 -15.42
N PHE A 39 14.54 7.24 -16.28
CA PHE A 39 13.11 7.00 -16.15
C PHE A 39 12.68 5.77 -16.93
N ASP A 40 11.70 5.05 -16.38
CA ASP A 40 11.02 3.94 -17.02
C ASP A 40 9.52 3.99 -16.66
N VAL A 41 8.69 3.36 -17.49
CA VAL A 41 7.24 3.29 -17.28
C VAL A 41 6.83 1.83 -17.15
N ILE A 42 6.23 1.50 -16.00
CA ILE A 42 5.71 0.17 -15.72
C ILE A 42 4.19 0.23 -15.84
N LEU A 43 3.64 -0.56 -16.75
CA LEU A 43 2.19 -0.72 -16.89
C LEU A 43 1.64 -1.54 -15.73
N SER A 44 0.42 -1.24 -15.28
CA SER A 44 -0.27 -2.05 -14.27
C SER A 44 -0.78 -3.38 -14.88
N PRO A 45 -1.15 -4.39 -14.07
CA PRO A 45 -1.57 -5.70 -14.58
C PRO A 45 -2.70 -5.61 -15.62
N ASP A 46 -3.73 -4.82 -15.31
CA ASP A 46 -4.97 -4.76 -16.12
C ASP A 46 -5.26 -3.37 -16.70
N ASN A 47 -4.36 -2.39 -16.57
CA ASN A 47 -4.46 -1.00 -17.08
C ASN A 47 -5.71 -0.18 -16.70
N GLU A 48 -6.71 -0.77 -16.04
CA GLU A 48 -8.06 -0.20 -15.89
C GLU A 48 -8.44 0.18 -14.45
N HIS A 49 -7.65 -0.23 -13.46
CA HIS A 49 -8.05 -0.16 -12.04
C HIS A 49 -7.21 0.83 -11.25
N ASP A 50 -7.85 1.53 -10.30
CA ASP A 50 -7.20 2.43 -9.36
C ASP A 50 -6.55 1.62 -8.24
N TYR A 51 -5.22 1.67 -8.14
CA TYR A 51 -4.44 0.94 -7.13
C TYR A 51 -3.64 1.88 -6.23
N ASP A 52 -3.30 1.42 -5.03
CA ASP A 52 -2.31 2.08 -4.18
C ASP A 52 -0.93 1.44 -4.39
N LEU A 53 0.13 2.26 -4.31
CA LEU A 53 1.51 1.79 -4.31
C LEU A 53 2.01 1.65 -2.87
N VAL A 54 2.54 0.48 -2.55
CA VAL A 54 3.15 0.20 -1.24
C VAL A 54 4.46 -0.54 -1.40
N VAL A 55 5.29 -0.48 -0.36
CA VAL A 55 6.46 -1.35 -0.23
C VAL A 55 6.14 -2.38 0.84
N PHE A 56 6.18 -3.66 0.49
CA PHE A 56 5.94 -4.74 1.44
C PHE A 56 7.02 -5.81 1.29
N LYS A 57 7.63 -6.18 2.43
CA LYS A 57 8.78 -7.12 2.47
C LYS A 57 9.88 -6.78 1.46
N GLY A 58 10.16 -5.49 1.26
CA GLY A 58 11.20 -5.01 0.33
C GLY A 58 10.82 -5.06 -1.16
N HIS A 59 9.57 -5.37 -1.50
CA HIS A 59 9.10 -5.42 -2.88
C HIS A 59 8.15 -4.26 -3.16
N LEU A 60 8.17 -3.76 -4.40
CA LEU A 60 7.12 -2.89 -4.91
C LEU A 60 5.83 -3.72 -5.04
N CYS A 61 4.76 -3.24 -4.43
CA CYS A 61 3.45 -3.88 -4.50
C CYS A 61 2.37 -2.90 -4.97
N LEU A 62 1.44 -3.42 -5.75
CA LEU A 62 0.16 -2.78 -6.05
C LEU A 62 -0.88 -3.35 -5.10
N VAL A 63 -1.71 -2.48 -4.54
CA VAL A 63 -2.86 -2.85 -3.73
C VAL A 63 -4.11 -2.48 -4.49
N GLU A 64 -4.87 -3.48 -4.88
CA GLU A 64 -6.12 -3.36 -5.61
C GLU A 64 -7.29 -3.68 -4.70
N TYR A 65 -8.34 -2.87 -4.81
CA TYR A 65 -9.54 -2.95 -3.99
C TYR A 65 -10.71 -3.41 -4.86
N ASP A 66 -11.23 -4.60 -4.59
CA ASP A 66 -12.43 -5.08 -5.28
C ASP A 66 -13.72 -4.47 -4.68
N LYS A 67 -14.84 -4.63 -5.38
CA LYS A 67 -16.14 -4.09 -4.94
C LYS A 67 -16.73 -4.81 -3.73
N LEU A 68 -16.20 -5.97 -3.36
CA LEU A 68 -16.63 -6.80 -2.24
C LEU A 68 -15.77 -6.58 -0.99
N GLY A 69 -14.76 -5.70 -1.07
CA GLY A 69 -13.84 -5.39 0.02
C GLY A 69 -12.68 -6.38 0.14
N HIS A 70 -12.48 -7.28 -0.83
CA HIS A 70 -11.24 -8.03 -0.93
C HIS A 70 -10.12 -7.10 -1.41
N ILE A 71 -8.93 -7.43 -0.94
CA ILE A 71 -7.74 -6.71 -1.33
C ILE A 71 -6.77 -7.67 -1.97
N ASP A 72 -6.46 -7.39 -3.21
CA ASP A 72 -5.46 -8.12 -3.96
C ASP A 72 -4.16 -7.35 -3.99
N MET A 73 -3.08 -8.05 -3.67
CA MET A 73 -1.75 -7.50 -3.77
C MET A 73 -1.01 -8.15 -4.91
N TRP A 74 -0.45 -7.31 -5.75
CA TRP A 74 0.38 -7.71 -6.87
C TRP A 74 1.81 -7.27 -6.64
N THR A 75 2.78 -8.08 -7.05
CA THR A 75 4.19 -7.68 -7.09
C THR A 75 4.79 -8.08 -8.43
N ARG A 76 5.97 -7.53 -8.77
CA ARG A 76 6.66 -7.91 -9.99
C ARG A 76 7.52 -9.15 -9.73
N GLU A 77 7.51 -10.06 -10.70
CA GLU A 77 8.46 -11.17 -10.74
C GLU A 77 9.91 -10.68 -10.66
N VAL A 78 10.74 -11.44 -9.94
CA VAL A 78 12.17 -11.19 -9.87
C VAL A 78 12.84 -11.80 -11.10
N GLY A 79 13.59 -10.99 -11.85
CA GLY A 79 14.35 -11.45 -13.01
C GLY A 79 13.97 -10.71 -14.29
N LYS A 80 14.16 -11.38 -15.44
CA LYS A 80 13.98 -10.78 -16.77
C LYS A 80 12.52 -10.63 -17.17
N ASN A 81 11.68 -11.58 -16.77
CA ASN A 81 10.25 -11.48 -16.95
C ASN A 81 9.74 -10.69 -15.75
N GLN A 82 9.45 -9.42 -15.96
CA GLN A 82 9.02 -8.52 -14.91
C GLN A 82 7.49 -8.37 -14.92
N ASN A 83 6.79 -9.50 -15.07
CA ASN A 83 5.34 -9.57 -15.09
C ASN A 83 4.78 -9.32 -13.69
N TRP A 84 3.52 -8.90 -13.62
CA TRP A 84 2.80 -8.83 -12.36
C TRP A 84 2.29 -10.21 -11.96
N ILE A 85 2.54 -10.58 -10.70
CA ILE A 85 2.02 -11.79 -10.08
C ILE A 85 1.25 -11.43 -8.82
N LYS A 86 0.13 -12.12 -8.62
CA LYS A 86 -0.68 -11.98 -7.40
C LYS A 86 0.08 -12.63 -6.26
N PHE A 87 0.50 -11.81 -5.30
CA PHE A 87 1.33 -12.20 -4.17
C PHE A 87 0.50 -12.56 -2.94
N MET A 88 -0.61 -11.86 -2.73
CA MET A 88 -1.44 -12.03 -1.53
C MET A 88 -2.88 -11.61 -1.83
N ASN A 89 -3.82 -12.25 -1.13
CA ASN A 89 -5.20 -11.83 -1.03
C ASN A 89 -5.54 -11.65 0.46
N LEU A 90 -6.07 -10.48 0.80
CA LEU A 90 -6.62 -10.22 2.13
C LEU A 90 -8.15 -10.26 2.03
N PRO A 91 -8.82 -11.05 2.88
CA PRO A 91 -10.28 -11.12 2.88
C PRO A 91 -10.88 -9.83 3.43
N PRO A 92 -12.16 -9.54 3.14
CA PRO A 92 -12.88 -8.44 3.76
C PRO A 92 -12.84 -8.56 5.28
N SER A 93 -12.77 -7.43 5.97
CA SER A 93 -12.90 -7.38 7.43
C SER A 93 -14.30 -6.88 7.77
N GLU A 94 -15.02 -7.59 8.64
CA GLU A 94 -16.35 -7.15 9.14
C GLU A 94 -16.31 -5.78 9.83
N THR A 95 -15.14 -5.38 10.32
CA THR A 95 -14.94 -4.12 11.03
C THR A 95 -14.58 -2.94 10.13
N VAL A 96 -14.37 -3.20 8.83
CA VAL A 96 -13.88 -2.24 7.85
C VAL A 96 -14.95 -2.00 6.79
N SER A 97 -15.20 -0.74 6.47
CA SER A 97 -16.16 -0.38 5.42
C SER A 97 -15.59 -0.73 4.03
N ILE A 98 -16.46 -1.03 3.07
CA ILE A 98 -16.08 -1.17 1.64
C ILE A 98 -15.42 0.09 1.06
N TYR A 99 -15.55 1.23 1.75
CA TYR A 99 -14.95 2.50 1.37
C TYR A 99 -13.61 2.78 2.06
N ASP A 100 -13.19 1.91 2.98
CA ASP A 100 -11.90 2.04 3.63
C ASP A 100 -10.84 1.37 2.76
N ARG A 101 -9.72 2.08 2.54
CA ARG A 101 -8.54 1.47 1.93
C ARG A 101 -7.68 0.85 3.00
N MET A 102 -7.44 -0.46 2.88
CA MET A 102 -6.43 -1.11 3.70
C MET A 102 -5.12 -1.28 2.94
N ALA A 103 -4.01 -1.05 3.61
CA ALA A 103 -2.68 -1.21 3.04
C ALA A 103 -1.78 -1.94 4.04
N PRO A 104 -1.17 -3.06 3.65
CA PRO A 104 -0.25 -3.78 4.50
C PRO A 104 1.04 -2.97 4.68
N ILE A 105 1.54 -2.97 5.90
CA ILE A 105 2.71 -2.20 6.30
C ILE A 105 3.92 -3.13 6.41
N CYS A 106 3.79 -4.18 7.21
CA CYS A 106 4.87 -5.13 7.45
C CYS A 106 4.33 -6.47 7.96
N SER A 107 5.14 -7.52 7.84
CA SER A 107 4.92 -8.77 8.57
C SER A 107 5.51 -8.65 9.96
N MET A 108 4.75 -9.02 11.00
CA MET A 108 5.22 -9.03 12.39
C MET A 108 5.79 -10.40 12.78
N LYS A 109 5.04 -11.46 12.50
CA LYS A 109 5.46 -12.86 12.60
C LYS A 109 5.26 -13.53 11.24
N GLU A 110 5.69 -14.77 11.10
CA GLU A 110 5.59 -15.53 9.84
C GLU A 110 4.18 -15.49 9.22
N TYR A 111 3.15 -15.51 10.07
CA TYR A 111 1.74 -15.56 9.68
C TYR A 111 0.91 -14.34 10.13
N GLU A 112 1.56 -13.24 10.52
CA GLU A 112 0.88 -12.03 11.00
C GLU A 112 1.29 -10.81 10.16
N ILE A 113 0.29 -10.09 9.65
CA ILE A 113 0.48 -8.92 8.79
C ILE A 113 -0.16 -7.72 9.46
N LEU A 114 0.63 -6.67 9.66
CA LEU A 114 0.12 -5.39 10.11
C LEU A 114 -0.45 -4.63 8.91
N VAL A 115 -1.71 -4.22 9.04
CA VAL A 115 -2.48 -3.55 8.00
C VAL A 115 -2.94 -2.20 8.53
N SER A 116 -2.67 -1.14 7.78
CA SER A 116 -3.26 0.18 8.01
C SER A 116 -4.63 0.25 7.36
N VAL A 117 -5.58 0.89 8.03
CA VAL A 117 -6.93 1.16 7.50
C VAL A 117 -7.13 2.66 7.43
N ARG A 118 -7.51 3.13 6.26
CA ARG A 118 -7.73 4.55 5.95
C ARG A 118 -9.15 4.75 5.44
N ASN A 119 -9.88 5.60 6.13
CA ASN A 119 -11.24 5.96 5.73
C ASN A 119 -11.23 7.12 4.73
N LEU A 120 -11.75 6.89 3.52
CA LEU A 120 -11.81 7.90 2.46
C LEU A 120 -12.90 8.97 2.66
N PHE A 121 -13.90 8.73 3.52
CA PHE A 121 -15.05 9.63 3.69
C PHE A 121 -14.86 10.67 4.81
N LEU A 122 -13.84 10.55 5.67
CA LEU A 122 -13.60 11.53 6.74
C LEU A 122 -12.82 12.76 6.23
N SER A 123 -13.52 13.58 5.45
CA SER A 123 -13.11 14.93 5.08
C SER A 123 -13.82 15.97 5.97
N LEU A 124 -13.00 16.81 6.63
CA LEU A 124 -13.21 18.21 7.06
C LEU A 124 -13.29 18.59 8.56
N LYS A 125 -13.62 17.73 9.55
CA LYS A 125 -13.68 18.24 10.96
C LYS A 125 -13.21 17.31 12.10
N LYS A 126 -12.88 16.04 11.84
CA LYS A 126 -12.37 15.13 12.88
C LYS A 126 -10.96 14.68 12.53
N ARG A 127 -10.10 14.65 13.54
CA ARG A 127 -8.71 14.16 13.50
C ARG A 127 -8.70 12.82 12.74
N ARG A 128 -7.91 12.72 11.66
CA ARG A 128 -7.73 11.48 10.90
C ARG A 128 -7.38 10.37 11.89
N LYS A 129 -8.23 9.35 11.98
CA LYS A 129 -7.97 8.18 12.81
C LYS A 129 -7.44 7.10 11.87
N GLU A 130 -6.12 7.00 11.78
CA GLU A 130 -5.51 5.80 11.20
C GLU A 130 -5.78 4.66 12.17
N GLU A 131 -6.41 3.61 11.68
CA GLU A 131 -6.61 2.38 12.44
C GLU A 131 -5.62 1.32 11.93
N PHE A 132 -5.24 0.43 12.83
CA PHE A 132 -4.30 -0.64 12.52
C PHE A 132 -4.95 -1.97 12.87
N LEU A 133 -4.86 -2.91 11.95
CA LEU A 133 -5.34 -4.28 12.12
C LEU A 133 -4.15 -5.23 12.00
N LEU A 134 -4.17 -6.28 12.82
CA LEU A 134 -3.32 -7.44 12.65
C LEU A 134 -4.13 -8.52 11.96
N TYR A 135 -3.72 -8.90 10.77
CA TYR A 135 -4.29 -10.03 10.06
C TYR A 135 -3.47 -11.28 10.34
N SER A 136 -4.11 -12.34 10.83
CA SER A 136 -3.52 -13.68 10.90
C SER A 136 -3.86 -14.45 9.63
N THR A 137 -2.84 -14.83 8.86
CA THR A 137 -3.03 -15.62 7.63
C THR A 137 -3.48 -17.04 7.92
N GLU A 138 -3.09 -17.59 9.07
CA GLU A 138 -3.45 -18.94 9.52
C GLU A 138 -4.90 -19.00 9.98
N ALA A 139 -5.29 -18.13 10.92
CA ALA A 139 -6.65 -18.08 11.44
C ALA A 139 -7.64 -17.37 10.49
N LYS A 140 -7.14 -16.63 9.50
CA LYS A 140 -7.92 -15.75 8.60
C LYS A 140 -8.78 -14.74 9.36
N THR A 141 -8.23 -14.18 10.44
CA THR A 141 -8.94 -13.22 11.30
C THR A 141 -8.19 -11.90 11.42
N TYR A 142 -8.94 -10.83 11.69
CA TYR A 142 -8.40 -9.51 11.98
C TYR A 142 -8.52 -9.20 13.47
N LYS A 143 -7.47 -8.60 14.03
CA LYS A 143 -7.47 -8.04 15.38
C LYS A 143 -7.11 -6.57 15.33
N LYS A 144 -7.95 -5.72 15.90
CA LYS A 144 -7.65 -4.29 16.00
C LYS A 144 -6.50 -4.03 16.98
N ILE A 145 -5.50 -3.29 16.52
CA ILE A 145 -4.38 -2.82 17.34
C ILE A 145 -4.60 -1.34 17.68
N HIS A 146 -4.37 -1.00 18.94
CA HIS A 146 -4.28 0.39 19.38
C HIS A 146 -2.80 0.75 19.55
N ILE A 147 -2.31 1.66 18.73
CA ILE A 147 -0.99 2.25 18.93
C ILE A 147 -1.16 3.38 19.94
N GLY A 148 -0.76 3.12 21.19
CA GLY A 148 -0.77 4.12 22.25
C GLY A 148 0.37 5.12 22.11
N ASN A 149 0.13 6.39 22.47
CA ASN A 149 1.17 7.40 22.58
C ASN A 149 2.11 7.06 23.76
N THR A 150 3.23 6.41 23.49
CA THR A 150 4.31 6.18 24.46
C THR A 150 5.55 6.98 24.07
N MET A 151 5.39 8.30 23.97
CA MET A 151 6.51 9.25 24.02
C MET A 151 6.17 10.37 25.00
N LYS A 152 6.40 10.12 26.29
CA LYS A 152 6.45 11.17 27.32
C LYS A 152 7.66 11.10 28.25
N HIS A 153 8.57 10.12 28.10
CA HIS A 153 9.60 9.87 29.12
C HIS A 153 11.03 9.66 28.61
N PHE A 154 11.46 10.35 27.56
CA PHE A 154 12.88 10.60 27.32
C PHE A 154 12.94 11.96 26.64
N ILE A 155 13.18 13.06 27.35
CA ILE A 155 14.50 13.67 27.53
C ILE A 155 14.45 14.59 28.76
N LYS A 156 15.25 14.30 29.78
CA LYS A 156 15.89 15.31 30.64
C LYS A 156 17.39 15.04 30.55
N TRP A 157 18.08 15.86 29.77
CA TRP A 157 19.52 16.05 29.95
C TRP A 157 19.67 17.15 30.99
N ASN A 158 20.16 16.81 32.18
CA ASN A 158 20.74 17.79 33.08
C ASN A 158 22.22 17.90 32.68
N TRP A 159 22.63 19.11 32.30
CA TRP A 159 24.03 19.53 32.41
C TRP A 159 24.28 19.98 33.85
#